data_AF-A0A7S0MWF8-F1
#
_entry.id   AF-A0A7S0MWF8-F1
#
_cell.length_a   1.000
_cell.length_b   1.000
_cell.length_c   1.000
_cell.angle_alpha   90.00
_cell.angle_beta   90.00
_cell.angle_gamma   90.00
#
_symmetry.space_group_name_H-M   'P 1'
#
loop_
_entity.id
_entity.type
_entity.pdbx_description
1 polymer ?
#
loop_
_entity_poly.entity_id
_entity_poly.type
_entity_poly.pdbx_seq_one_letter_code
_entity_poly.pdbx_strand_id
1 'polypeptide(L)'
;EKAAPAEEAAPAPAAAAPVEEAAPAPAADAAPAAGTITAAMVKELRQASGAGMMDCKKALQENGGDVEAAGEWLRKKGIASAAKKASRIAAEGGVGSYIHMGSSIGVLVEVNCETDFVAKGDIFKGIVEDIAMQIAANPTVEVVSTADISADVIEKEKAIEMGKEDLASKPENIREKMVEGRIAKLLKEKALLEQPFIKDSSKTVEQYVNEMIATLGEKISIRRFERFNLGEGLEKKNENFAEEIAKQTAVKAEPKAEKKEEKKEEAPKEDKPKVAVSAAAVKELRAVSGAGMMDCKKALQENEGDVEKAGEWLRKKGIASADKKASRIAAEGAVGSYIHMGNSIGVLVEVNCETDFVAKGDLFKGIVADVAMQIAANPTVEVVSTADIPAEVVEKEKAIEMGKEDLQSKPENIR
;
A
#
# COMPACT_ATOMS: atom_id res chain seq x y z
N GLU A 1 61.32 39.05 64.23
CA GLU A 1 61.49 40.23 65.11
C GLU A 1 60.18 41.02 65.07
N LYS A 2 59.34 41.16 66.09
CA LYS A 2 59.35 40.75 67.50
C LYS A 2 57.98 40.14 67.84
N ALA A 3 58.01 39.07 68.63
CA ALA A 3 56.85 38.38 69.19
C ALA A 3 56.27 39.13 70.40
N ALA A 4 55.00 38.88 70.71
CA ALA A 4 54.52 38.80 72.08
C ALA A 4 53.34 37.81 72.18
N PRO A 5 53.22 37.03 73.27
CA PRO A 5 52.48 35.78 73.30
C PRO A 5 51.11 35.87 73.99
N ALA A 6 50.45 34.71 74.02
CA ALA A 6 49.04 34.42 74.31
C ALA A 6 48.66 34.23 75.78
N GLU A 7 47.37 34.42 76.08
CA GLU A 7 46.42 33.69 76.97
C GLU A 7 45.04 34.39 76.78
N GLU A 8 43.83 33.83 76.82
CA GLU A 8 43.17 32.78 77.62
C GLU A 8 41.81 32.41 76.93
N ALA A 9 41.16 31.30 77.33
CA ALA A 9 40.04 30.65 76.63
C ALA A 9 38.64 30.81 77.27
N ALA A 10 37.62 30.99 76.40
CA ALA A 10 36.18 30.58 76.39
C ALA A 10 35.22 30.86 77.59
N PRO A 11 33.92 31.11 77.31
CA PRO A 11 32.99 30.00 77.08
C PRO A 11 32.01 30.17 75.89
N ALA A 12 31.41 29.04 75.49
CA ALA A 12 30.59 28.78 74.30
C ALA A 12 29.17 29.39 74.32
N PRO A 13 28.53 29.43 73.14
CA PRO A 13 27.16 28.92 73.04
C PRO A 13 26.98 27.88 71.92
N ALA A 14 25.85 27.18 72.05
CA ALA A 14 25.49 25.92 71.41
C ALA A 14 25.15 25.98 69.91
N ALA A 15 25.25 24.81 69.28
CA ALA A 15 24.97 24.54 67.87
C ALA A 15 23.47 24.42 67.55
N ALA A 16 23.09 24.83 66.33
CA ALA A 16 22.01 24.23 65.53
C ALA A 16 22.26 24.48 64.02
N ALA A 17 21.71 23.58 63.20
CA ALA A 17 22.12 23.12 61.87
C ALA A 17 21.83 24.05 60.65
N PRO A 18 22.35 23.73 59.43
CA PRO A 18 22.32 24.61 58.25
C PRO A 18 21.11 24.34 57.33
N VAL A 19 20.64 25.35 56.59
CA VAL A 19 19.68 25.15 55.48
C VAL A 19 19.91 26.14 54.32
N GLU A 20 20.17 25.53 53.16
CA GLU A 20 19.98 25.93 51.75
C GLU A 20 20.28 27.36 51.25
N GLU A 21 21.27 27.42 50.35
CA GLU A 21 21.48 28.49 49.38
C GLU A 21 20.58 28.25 48.15
N ALA A 22 19.52 29.06 48.00
CA ALA A 22 18.70 29.11 46.79
C ALA A 22 19.32 30.11 45.79
N ALA A 23 19.76 29.61 44.64
CA ALA A 23 20.18 30.42 43.50
C ALA A 23 19.01 31.27 42.96
N PRO A 24 19.26 32.50 42.47
CA PRO A 24 18.20 33.37 41.97
C PRO A 24 17.60 32.82 40.67
N ALA A 25 16.26 32.80 40.62
CA ALA A 25 15.46 32.40 39.47
C ALA A 25 15.74 33.27 38.23
N PRO A 26 15.64 32.71 37.01
CA PRO A 26 15.83 33.47 35.77
C PRO A 26 14.71 34.48 35.59
N ALA A 27 15.07 35.69 35.15
CA ALA A 27 14.16 36.79 34.89
C ALA A 27 13.04 36.36 33.93
N ALA A 28 11.81 36.61 34.34
CA ALA A 28 10.62 36.46 33.51
C ALA A 28 10.72 37.40 32.30
N ASP A 29 10.56 36.81 31.11
CA ASP A 29 10.43 37.51 29.84
C ASP A 29 9.39 38.62 29.94
N ALA A 30 9.82 39.85 29.65
CA ALA A 30 8.92 40.98 29.46
C ALA A 30 8.10 40.71 28.18
N ALA A 31 6.77 40.74 28.30
CA ALA A 31 5.86 40.64 27.15
C ALA A 31 6.24 41.70 26.10
N PRO A 32 6.48 41.33 24.82
CA PRO A 32 6.90 42.29 23.82
C PRO A 32 5.74 43.20 23.40
N ALA A 33 6.07 44.47 23.19
CA ALA A 33 5.19 45.47 22.58
C ALA A 33 4.78 45.02 21.16
N ALA A 34 3.51 45.32 20.80
CA ALA A 34 2.93 45.06 19.49
C ALA A 34 3.85 45.56 18.36
N GLY A 35 4.31 44.63 17.51
CA GLY A 35 5.12 44.92 16.31
C GLY A 35 6.58 44.42 16.34
N THR A 36 7.09 43.91 17.45
CA THR A 36 8.47 43.40 17.52
C THR A 36 8.52 41.89 17.23
N ILE A 37 8.99 41.50 16.03
CA ILE A 37 9.12 40.09 15.66
C ILE A 37 10.25 39.44 16.46
N THR A 38 9.91 38.54 17.40
CA THR A 38 10.89 37.86 18.24
C THR A 38 11.42 36.59 17.57
N ALA A 39 12.62 36.15 17.98
CA ALA A 39 13.18 34.88 17.50
C ALA A 39 12.33 33.67 17.93
N ALA A 40 11.64 33.77 19.07
CA ALA A 40 10.71 32.74 19.54
C ALA A 40 9.52 32.59 18.59
N MET A 41 8.89 33.69 18.16
CA MET A 41 7.78 33.66 17.21
C MET A 41 8.20 33.09 15.85
N VAL A 42 9.39 33.48 15.36
CA VAL A 42 9.92 32.90 14.12
C VAL A 42 10.15 31.39 14.26
N LYS A 43 10.69 30.96 15.40
CA LYS A 43 10.91 29.54 15.70
C LYS A 43 9.60 28.77 15.79
N GLU A 44 8.60 29.32 16.46
CA GLU A 44 7.25 28.75 16.60
C GLU A 44 6.58 28.59 15.24
N LEU A 45 6.52 29.66 14.44
CA LEU A 45 5.95 29.61 13.09
C LEU A 45 6.72 28.63 12.20
N ARG A 46 8.05 28.57 12.31
CA ARG A 46 8.86 27.60 11.58
C ARG A 46 8.57 26.16 11.99
N GLN A 47 8.38 25.90 13.28
CA GLN A 47 8.05 24.57 13.77
C GLN A 47 6.64 24.15 13.33
N ALA A 48 5.68 25.08 13.32
CA ALA A 48 4.30 24.81 12.90
C ALA A 48 4.15 24.66 11.38
N SER A 49 4.84 25.50 10.59
CA SER A 49 4.68 25.54 9.13
C SER A 49 5.71 24.72 8.34
N GLY A 50 6.86 24.43 8.94
CA GLY A 50 8.01 23.84 8.24
C GLY A 50 8.75 24.81 7.30
N ALA A 51 8.25 26.03 7.09
CA ALA A 51 8.81 26.96 6.11
C ALA A 51 10.24 27.45 6.46
N GLY A 52 10.94 27.97 5.46
CA GLY A 52 12.27 28.55 5.63
C GLY A 52 12.30 29.67 6.68
N MET A 53 13.40 29.78 7.44
CA MET A 53 13.55 30.75 8.54
C MET A 53 13.23 32.19 8.11
N MET A 54 13.72 32.60 6.94
CA MET A 54 13.50 33.94 6.40
C MET A 54 12.07 34.14 5.91
N ASP A 55 11.42 33.08 5.42
CA ASP A 55 10.01 33.14 5.03
C ASP A 55 9.11 33.29 6.25
N CYS A 56 9.40 32.58 7.34
CA CYS A 56 8.69 32.73 8.62
C CYS A 56 8.85 34.15 9.18
N LYS A 57 10.08 34.67 9.19
CA LYS A 57 10.35 36.04 9.63
C LYS A 57 9.61 37.06 8.77
N LYS A 58 9.64 36.91 7.45
CA LYS A 58 8.93 37.80 6.52
C LYS A 58 7.41 37.70 6.72
N ALA A 59 6.87 36.50 6.85
CA ALA A 59 5.44 36.31 7.10
C ALA A 59 4.99 37.01 8.38
N LEU A 60 5.75 36.89 9.47
CA LEU A 60 5.46 37.60 10.71
C LEU A 60 5.55 39.12 10.53
N GLN A 61 6.54 39.63 9.78
CA GLN A 61 6.66 41.07 9.50
C GLN A 61 5.45 41.63 8.72
N GLU A 62 5.01 40.91 7.68
CA GLU A 62 3.88 41.32 6.83
C GLU A 62 2.53 41.24 7.56
N ASN A 63 2.45 40.42 8.62
CA ASN A 63 1.22 40.20 9.40
C ASN A 63 1.33 40.73 10.83
N GLY A 64 2.22 41.70 11.09
CA GLY A 64 2.29 42.40 12.37
C GLY A 64 2.65 41.54 13.58
N GLY A 65 3.27 40.38 13.37
CA GLY A 65 3.61 39.40 14.41
C GLY A 65 2.48 38.42 14.75
N ASP A 66 1.35 38.46 14.05
CA ASP A 66 0.30 37.46 14.21
C ASP A 66 0.75 36.12 13.61
N VAL A 67 0.91 35.09 14.45
CA VAL A 67 1.40 33.77 14.06
C VAL A 67 0.39 33.04 13.18
N GLU A 68 -0.91 33.16 13.44
CA GLU A 68 -1.95 32.50 12.65
C GLU A 68 -2.06 33.15 11.27
N ALA A 69 -2.16 34.48 11.22
CA ALA A 69 -2.20 35.21 9.95
C ALA A 69 -0.91 35.04 9.14
N ALA A 70 0.26 34.99 9.79
CA ALA A 70 1.52 34.65 9.14
C ALA A 70 1.52 33.22 8.57
N GLY A 71 0.90 32.27 9.27
CA GLY A 71 0.68 30.91 8.76
C GLY A 71 -0.16 30.87 7.48
N GLU A 72 -1.29 31.58 7.45
CA GLU A 72 -2.10 31.71 6.23
C GLU A 72 -1.34 32.39 5.08
N TRP A 73 -0.55 33.41 5.40
CA TRP A 73 0.27 34.10 4.43
C TRP A 73 1.32 33.18 3.82
N LEU A 74 1.96 32.32 4.63
CA LEU A 74 2.90 31.30 4.16
C LEU A 74 2.21 30.29 3.24
N ARG A 75 0.99 29.84 3.56
CA ARG A 75 0.21 28.95 2.69
C ARG A 75 -0.07 29.58 1.33
N LYS A 76 -0.58 30.82 1.31
CA LYS A 76 -0.86 31.57 0.07
C LYS A 76 0.41 31.78 -0.76
N LYS A 77 1.52 32.15 -0.11
CA LYS A 77 2.83 32.26 -0.76
C LYS A 77 3.33 30.93 -1.29
N GLY A 78 3.09 29.83 -0.56
CA GLY A 78 3.45 28.48 -0.95
C GLY A 78 2.86 28.08 -2.29
N ILE A 79 1.56 28.34 -2.49
CA ILE A 79 0.84 28.13 -3.76
C ILE A 79 1.53 28.91 -4.91
N ALA A 80 1.80 30.19 -4.70
CA ALA A 80 2.49 31.01 -5.70
C ALA A 80 3.92 30.51 -5.98
N SER A 81 4.60 29.98 -4.97
CA SER A 81 5.94 29.40 -5.12
C SER A 81 5.90 28.08 -5.90
N ALA A 82 4.88 27.25 -5.68
CA ALA A 82 4.71 25.98 -6.38
C ALA A 82 4.41 26.21 -7.86
N ALA A 83 3.51 27.15 -8.19
CA ALA A 83 3.23 27.54 -9.57
C ALA A 83 4.49 27.98 -10.32
N LYS A 84 5.39 28.74 -9.67
CA LYS A 84 6.68 29.16 -10.25
C LYS A 84 7.67 28.00 -10.48
N LYS A 85 7.53 26.92 -9.71
CA LYS A 85 8.39 25.73 -9.82
C LYS A 85 7.78 24.65 -10.70
N ALA A 86 6.51 24.76 -11.09
CA ALA A 86 5.78 23.74 -11.84
C ALA A 86 6.44 23.36 -13.18
N SER A 87 7.14 24.29 -13.85
CA SER A 87 7.85 24.02 -15.11
C SER A 87 9.21 23.34 -14.94
N ARG A 88 9.71 23.20 -13.70
CA ARG A 88 10.98 22.52 -13.44
C ARG A 88 10.87 21.02 -13.69
N ILE A 89 11.99 20.38 -13.97
CA ILE A 89 12.07 18.94 -14.16
C ILE A 89 12.25 18.29 -12.78
N ALA A 90 11.33 17.40 -12.42
CA ALA A 90 11.42 16.57 -11.22
C ALA A 90 11.65 15.13 -11.68
N ALA A 91 12.91 14.74 -11.80
CA ALA A 91 13.32 13.42 -12.31
C ALA A 91 13.79 12.47 -11.19
N GLU A 92 14.10 13.00 -10.01
CA GLU A 92 14.41 12.24 -8.81
C GLU A 92 13.12 11.96 -8.02
N GLY A 93 13.20 11.20 -6.93
CA GLY A 93 12.04 10.92 -6.08
C GLY A 93 12.06 9.56 -5.42
N GLY A 94 10.87 9.02 -5.18
CA GLY A 94 10.71 7.71 -4.57
C GLY A 94 9.36 7.09 -4.89
N VAL A 95 9.38 5.77 -4.99
CA VAL A 95 8.21 4.91 -4.98
C VAL A 95 7.90 4.52 -3.55
N GLY A 96 6.63 4.61 -3.17
CA GLY A 96 6.14 4.11 -1.89
C GLY A 96 4.93 3.22 -2.08
N SER A 97 4.64 2.42 -1.06
CA SER A 97 3.48 1.56 -1.03
C SER A 97 2.74 1.68 0.29
N TYR A 98 1.44 1.33 0.26
CA TYR A 98 0.64 1.19 1.46
C TYR A 98 -0.26 -0.03 1.34
N ILE A 99 -0.16 -0.95 2.28
CA ILE A 99 -1.03 -2.12 2.39
C ILE A 99 -1.98 -1.90 3.56
N HIS A 100 -3.27 -1.82 3.29
CA HIS A 100 -4.28 -1.62 4.32
C HIS A 100 -4.44 -2.89 5.20
N MET A 101 -5.06 -2.71 6.37
CA MET A 101 -5.29 -3.81 7.30
C MET A 101 -6.04 -4.95 6.63
N GLY A 102 -5.56 -6.18 6.83
CA GLY A 102 -6.12 -7.38 6.20
C GLY A 102 -5.62 -7.67 4.79
N SER A 103 -4.68 -6.88 4.25
CA SER A 103 -4.07 -7.10 2.93
C SER A 103 -5.08 -7.14 1.78
N SER A 104 -6.25 -6.54 1.94
CA SER A 104 -7.28 -6.47 0.90
C SER A 104 -7.14 -5.25 0.00
N ILE A 105 -6.46 -4.20 0.45
CA ILE A 105 -6.20 -3.00 -0.36
C ILE A 105 -4.71 -2.77 -0.35
N GLY A 106 -4.14 -2.53 -1.53
CA GLY A 106 -2.76 -2.14 -1.68
C GLY A 106 -2.61 -0.98 -2.66
N VAL A 107 -1.68 -0.09 -2.38
CA VAL A 107 -1.35 1.06 -3.22
C VAL A 107 0.14 1.06 -3.50
N LEU A 108 0.50 1.45 -4.72
CA LEU A 108 1.87 1.80 -5.12
C LEU A 108 1.83 3.18 -5.76
N VAL A 109 2.71 4.09 -5.35
CA VAL A 109 2.74 5.47 -5.86
C VAL A 109 4.16 5.92 -6.14
N GLU A 110 4.35 6.62 -7.25
CA GLU A 110 5.60 7.31 -7.59
C GLU A 110 5.43 8.82 -7.36
N VAL A 111 6.25 9.38 -6.48
CA VAL A 111 6.34 10.82 -6.23
C VAL A 111 7.73 11.30 -6.62
N ASN A 112 7.81 12.35 -7.41
CA ASN A 112 9.07 12.94 -7.86
C ASN A 112 9.40 14.26 -7.16
N CYS A 113 10.69 14.54 -7.06
CA CYS A 113 11.27 15.83 -6.68
C CYS A 113 12.45 16.20 -7.59
N GLU A 114 13.08 17.36 -7.36
CA GLU A 114 14.18 17.83 -8.21
C GLU A 114 15.50 17.10 -7.88
N THR A 115 15.78 16.82 -6.61
CA THR A 115 17.07 16.26 -6.17
C THR A 115 16.96 14.99 -5.31
N ASP A 116 17.99 14.15 -5.38
CA ASP A 116 18.09 12.93 -4.59
C ASP A 116 18.26 13.20 -3.09
N PHE A 117 18.82 14.37 -2.72
CA PHE A 117 18.93 14.82 -1.34
C PHE A 117 17.55 14.99 -0.70
N VAL A 118 16.59 15.60 -1.41
CA VAL A 118 15.22 15.73 -0.94
C VAL A 118 14.54 14.36 -0.90
N ALA A 119 14.70 13.54 -1.93
CA ALA A 119 14.10 12.20 -2.00
C ALA A 119 14.48 11.30 -0.80
N LYS A 120 15.71 11.43 -0.29
CA LYS A 120 16.21 10.65 0.86
C LYS A 120 15.76 11.19 2.22
N GLY A 121 15.24 12.41 2.27
CA GLY A 121 14.83 13.09 3.50
C GLY A 121 13.50 12.56 4.07
N ASP A 122 13.37 12.60 5.39
CA ASP A 122 12.19 12.03 6.08
C ASP A 122 10.90 12.79 5.80
N ILE A 123 10.98 14.10 5.55
CA ILE A 123 9.82 14.90 5.13
C ILE A 123 9.28 14.36 3.80
N PHE A 124 10.15 14.13 2.81
CA PHE A 124 9.72 13.62 1.51
C PHE A 124 9.13 12.22 1.63
N LYS A 125 9.77 11.31 2.38
CA LYS A 125 9.23 9.96 2.64
C LYS A 125 7.83 10.02 3.27
N GLY A 126 7.63 10.91 4.24
CA GLY A 126 6.32 11.14 4.85
C GLY A 126 5.27 11.60 3.83
N ILE A 127 5.64 12.42 2.84
CA ILE A 127 4.73 12.79 1.74
C ILE A 127 4.33 11.56 0.94
N VAL A 128 5.29 10.71 0.56
CA VAL A 128 5.01 9.50 -0.23
C VAL A 128 4.05 8.57 0.53
N GLU A 129 4.29 8.36 1.82
CA GLU A 129 3.41 7.56 2.69
C GLU A 129 2.00 8.16 2.81
N ASP A 130 1.90 9.47 3.00
CA ASP A 130 0.63 10.19 3.14
C ASP A 130 -0.20 10.12 1.87
N ILE A 131 0.43 10.25 0.71
CA ILE A 131 -0.23 10.09 -0.58
C ILE A 131 -0.67 8.64 -0.81
N ALA A 132 0.16 7.64 -0.49
CA ALA A 132 -0.22 6.24 -0.62
C ALA A 132 -1.46 5.90 0.25
N MET A 133 -1.49 6.41 1.48
CA MET A 133 -2.64 6.25 2.37
C MET A 133 -3.89 7.01 1.89
N GLN A 134 -3.70 8.23 1.35
CA GLN A 134 -4.77 9.01 0.72
C GLN A 134 -5.46 8.23 -0.40
N ILE A 135 -4.68 7.62 -1.31
CA ILE A 135 -5.21 6.83 -2.42
C ILE A 135 -5.96 5.60 -1.89
N ALA A 136 -5.40 4.91 -0.90
CA ALA A 136 -6.03 3.72 -0.32
C ALA A 136 -7.42 4.02 0.28
N ALA A 137 -7.56 5.19 0.91
CA ALA A 137 -8.79 5.65 1.55
C ALA A 137 -9.87 6.14 0.56
N ASN A 138 -9.52 6.43 -0.70
CA ASN A 138 -10.44 7.00 -1.69
C ASN A 138 -10.61 6.05 -2.89
N PRO A 139 -11.56 5.10 -2.85
CA PRO A 139 -11.74 4.11 -3.91
C PRO A 139 -12.25 4.69 -5.24
N THR A 140 -12.73 5.94 -5.26
CA THR A 140 -13.18 6.61 -6.49
C THR A 140 -12.04 7.22 -7.29
N VAL A 141 -10.86 7.39 -6.68
CA VAL A 141 -9.70 8.00 -7.33
C VAL A 141 -9.09 7.02 -8.31
N GLU A 142 -9.06 7.42 -9.59
CA GLU A 142 -8.55 6.62 -10.70
C GLU A 142 -7.32 7.28 -11.36
N VAL A 143 -7.18 8.61 -11.25
CA VAL A 143 -6.11 9.37 -11.89
C VAL A 143 -5.51 10.43 -10.95
N VAL A 144 -4.32 10.94 -11.28
CA VAL A 144 -3.66 11.98 -10.48
C VAL A 144 -4.41 13.31 -10.59
N SER A 145 -4.70 13.74 -11.81
CA SER A 145 -5.36 15.01 -12.12
C SER A 145 -6.51 14.84 -13.12
N THR A 146 -7.42 15.80 -13.16
CA THR A 146 -8.52 15.80 -14.16
C THR A 146 -8.02 15.87 -15.60
N ALA A 147 -6.80 16.39 -15.81
CA ALA A 147 -6.16 16.46 -17.12
C ALA A 147 -5.68 15.08 -17.63
N ASP A 148 -5.55 14.09 -16.74
CA ASP A 148 -5.12 12.74 -17.10
C ASP A 148 -6.31 11.87 -17.58
N ILE A 149 -7.53 12.39 -17.53
CA ILE A 149 -8.73 11.69 -18.00
C ILE A 149 -8.87 11.88 -19.51
N SER A 150 -8.91 10.76 -20.25
CA SER A 150 -9.05 10.79 -21.70
C SER A 150 -10.39 11.40 -22.16
N ALA A 151 -10.37 12.06 -23.32
CA ALA A 151 -11.58 12.64 -23.93
C ALA A 151 -12.67 11.59 -24.16
N ASP A 152 -12.30 10.38 -24.59
CA ASP A 152 -13.23 9.28 -24.82
C ASP A 152 -14.00 8.89 -23.55
N VAL A 153 -13.33 8.88 -22.39
CA VAL A 153 -13.99 8.61 -21.10
C VAL A 153 -14.95 9.75 -20.75
N ILE A 154 -14.52 11.00 -20.93
CA ILE A 154 -15.37 12.18 -20.66
C ILE A 154 -16.62 12.15 -21.55
N GLU A 155 -16.49 11.81 -22.84
CA GLU A 155 -17.60 11.72 -23.79
C GLU A 155 -18.55 10.57 -23.45
N LYS A 156 -18.02 9.39 -23.10
CA LYS A 156 -18.82 8.25 -22.66
C LYS A 156 -19.63 8.58 -21.41
N GLU A 157 -19.00 9.17 -20.39
CA GLU A 157 -19.69 9.58 -19.17
C GLU A 157 -20.73 10.66 -19.45
N LYS A 158 -20.42 11.64 -20.32
CA LYS A 158 -21.38 12.67 -20.75
C LYS A 158 -22.60 12.05 -21.43
N ALA A 159 -22.40 11.05 -22.30
CA ALA A 159 -23.49 10.35 -22.97
C ALA A 159 -24.37 9.55 -21.99
N ILE A 160 -23.75 8.86 -21.03
CA ILE A 160 -24.46 8.13 -19.96
C ILE A 160 -25.31 9.11 -19.14
N GLU A 161 -24.71 10.23 -18.71
CA GLU A 161 -25.40 11.22 -17.89
C GLU A 161 -26.55 11.89 -18.65
N MET A 162 -26.38 12.20 -19.94
CA MET A 162 -27.44 12.74 -20.81
C MET A 162 -28.63 11.79 -20.98
N GLY A 163 -28.40 10.48 -20.87
CA GLY A 163 -29.42 9.44 -21.02
C GLY A 163 -30.27 9.19 -19.77
N LYS A 164 -29.98 9.82 -18.62
CA LYS A 164 -30.71 9.58 -17.38
C LYS A 164 -32.13 10.16 -17.41
N GLU A 165 -33.09 9.37 -16.93
CA GLU A 165 -34.53 9.69 -16.96
C GLU A 165 -34.88 10.98 -16.19
N ASP A 166 -34.11 11.31 -15.14
CA ASP A 166 -34.30 12.51 -14.33
C ASP A 166 -33.97 13.82 -15.05
N LEU A 167 -33.40 13.72 -16.25
CA LEU A 167 -33.11 14.84 -17.15
C LEU A 167 -34.10 14.94 -18.32
N ALA A 168 -34.94 13.94 -18.54
CA ALA A 168 -35.87 13.89 -19.69
C ALA A 168 -36.97 14.97 -19.63
N SER A 169 -37.33 15.41 -18.42
CA SER A 169 -38.35 16.44 -18.19
C SER A 169 -37.82 17.88 -18.28
N LYS A 170 -36.51 18.07 -18.54
CA LYS A 170 -35.86 19.38 -18.51
C LYS A 170 -35.61 19.92 -19.92
N PRO A 171 -35.69 21.25 -20.13
CA PRO A 171 -35.29 21.88 -21.38
C PRO A 171 -33.84 21.57 -21.73
N GLU A 172 -33.53 21.44 -23.02
CA GLU A 172 -32.23 20.97 -23.52
C GLU A 172 -31.03 21.78 -23.00
N ASN A 173 -31.17 23.10 -22.95
CA ASN A 173 -30.16 24.02 -22.40
C ASN A 173 -29.93 23.87 -20.88
N ILE A 174 -30.95 23.48 -20.12
CA ILE A 174 -30.82 23.19 -18.68
C ILE A 174 -30.21 21.82 -18.49
N ARG A 175 -30.63 20.83 -19.29
CA ARG A 175 -30.08 19.48 -19.28
C ARG A 175 -28.57 19.51 -19.54
N GLU A 176 -28.11 20.22 -20.57
CA GLU A 176 -26.68 20.31 -20.91
C GLU A 176 -25.85 20.90 -19.76
N LYS A 177 -26.27 22.04 -19.20
CA LYS A 177 -25.59 22.65 -18.04
C LYS A 177 -25.59 21.77 -16.80
N MET A 178 -26.67 21.01 -16.58
CA MET A 178 -26.74 20.05 -15.48
C MET A 178 -25.76 18.89 -15.69
N VAL A 179 -25.67 18.35 -16.89
CA VAL A 179 -24.71 17.30 -17.22
C VAL A 179 -23.29 17.81 -17.07
N GLU A 180 -22.96 19.00 -17.58
CA GLU A 180 -21.65 19.61 -17.40
C GLU A 180 -21.24 19.70 -15.92
N GLY A 181 -22.15 20.17 -15.05
CA GLY A 181 -21.90 20.24 -13.61
C GLY A 181 -21.70 18.86 -12.97
N ARG A 182 -22.49 17.85 -13.38
CA ARG A 182 -22.37 16.48 -12.86
C ARG A 182 -21.08 15.80 -13.31
N ILE A 183 -20.71 15.97 -14.59
CA ILE A 183 -19.45 15.48 -15.13
C ILE A 183 -18.28 16.16 -14.44
N ALA A 184 -18.30 17.48 -14.26
CA ALA A 184 -17.24 18.19 -13.54
C ALA A 184 -17.05 17.66 -12.10
N LYS A 185 -18.15 17.32 -11.40
CA LYS A 185 -18.10 16.69 -10.06
C LYS A 185 -17.50 15.29 -10.12
N LEU A 186 -17.94 14.46 -11.07
CA LEU A 186 -17.44 13.09 -11.24
C LEU A 186 -15.95 13.07 -11.60
N LEU A 187 -15.49 13.93 -12.51
CA LEU A 187 -14.08 14.04 -12.87
C LEU A 187 -13.23 14.48 -11.67
N LYS A 188 -13.74 15.39 -10.83
CA LYS A 188 -13.07 15.76 -9.58
C LYS A 188 -13.02 14.60 -8.59
N GLU A 189 -14.08 13.82 -8.44
CA GLU A 189 -14.12 12.63 -7.56
C GLU A 189 -13.13 11.52 -8.01
N LYS A 190 -12.80 11.48 -9.31
CA LYS A 190 -11.79 10.58 -9.88
C LYS A 190 -10.35 11.08 -9.81
N ALA A 191 -10.14 12.38 -9.61
CA ALA A 191 -8.81 12.99 -9.58
C ALA A 191 -8.28 13.14 -8.15
N LEU A 192 -7.08 12.60 -7.90
CA LEU A 192 -6.41 12.63 -6.60
C LEU A 192 -6.18 14.05 -6.09
N LEU A 193 -5.68 14.96 -6.93
CA LEU A 193 -5.30 16.32 -6.53
C LEU A 193 -6.48 17.15 -6.02
N GLU A 194 -7.69 16.85 -6.49
CA GLU A 194 -8.95 17.53 -6.13
C GLU A 194 -9.56 16.98 -4.84
N GLN A 195 -9.09 15.82 -4.35
CA GLN A 195 -9.64 15.22 -3.14
C GLN A 195 -9.31 16.04 -1.89
N PRO A 196 -10.23 16.09 -0.91
CA PRO A 196 -9.90 16.52 0.45
C PRO A 196 -8.78 15.64 1.03
N PHE A 197 -7.80 16.24 1.69
CA PHE A 197 -6.69 15.50 2.29
C PHE A 197 -7.14 14.80 3.58
N ILE A 198 -6.91 13.49 3.70
CA ILE A 198 -7.47 12.67 4.79
C ILE A 198 -6.98 13.07 6.18
N LYS A 199 -5.77 13.62 6.31
CA LYS A 199 -5.24 14.09 7.60
C LYS A 199 -5.71 15.49 7.97
N ASP A 200 -6.22 16.25 7.00
CA ASP A 200 -6.67 17.63 7.17
C ASP A 200 -7.65 17.97 6.04
N SER A 201 -8.93 17.75 6.30
CA SER A 201 -10.01 17.93 5.31
C SER A 201 -10.29 19.40 4.97
N SER A 202 -9.62 20.36 5.62
CA SER A 202 -9.72 21.78 5.30
C SER A 202 -9.02 22.14 3.98
N LYS A 203 -8.17 21.24 3.46
CA LYS A 203 -7.40 21.44 2.25
C LYS A 203 -7.47 20.25 1.30
N THR A 204 -7.17 20.49 0.04
CA THR A 204 -7.05 19.44 -0.97
C THR A 204 -5.66 18.80 -0.95
N VAL A 205 -5.52 17.65 -1.61
CA VAL A 205 -4.21 17.02 -1.84
C VAL A 205 -3.27 17.95 -2.60
N GLU A 206 -3.77 18.67 -3.61
CA GLU A 206 -2.97 19.67 -4.33
C GLU A 206 -2.42 20.76 -3.40
N GLN A 207 -3.27 21.28 -2.51
CA GLN A 207 -2.87 22.30 -1.55
C GLN A 207 -1.82 21.77 -0.58
N TYR A 208 -1.99 20.53 -0.10
CA TYR A 208 -0.98 19.85 0.71
C TYR A 208 0.36 19.72 -0.03
N VAL A 209 0.37 19.27 -1.29
CA VAL A 209 1.60 19.17 -2.10
C VAL A 209 2.25 20.55 -2.29
N ASN A 210 1.45 21.60 -2.54
CA ASN A 210 1.95 22.97 -2.68
C ASN A 210 2.57 23.52 -1.38
N GLU A 211 1.98 23.19 -0.22
CA GLU A 211 2.59 23.49 1.08
C GLU A 211 3.94 22.79 1.24
N MET A 212 4.04 21.52 0.83
CA MET A 212 5.28 20.77 0.89
C MET A 212 6.37 21.32 -0.06
N ILE A 213 5.98 21.78 -1.25
CA ILE A 213 6.88 22.49 -2.19
C ILE A 213 7.41 23.80 -1.60
N ALA A 214 6.60 24.49 -0.80
CA ALA A 214 7.02 25.71 -0.10
C ALA A 214 8.04 25.38 0.99
N THR A 215 7.80 24.31 1.74
CA THR A 215 8.67 23.83 2.82
C THR A 215 10.00 23.29 2.32
N LEU A 216 9.99 22.42 1.30
CA LEU A 216 11.19 21.79 0.76
C LEU A 216 11.93 22.68 -0.25
N GLY A 217 11.25 23.66 -0.85
CA GLY A 217 11.87 24.58 -1.79
C GLY A 217 12.09 24.00 -3.20
N GLU A 218 11.63 22.78 -3.45
CA GLU A 218 11.73 22.07 -4.74
C GLU A 218 10.33 21.73 -5.28
N LYS A 219 10.23 21.57 -6.60
CA LYS A 219 9.05 20.99 -7.23
C LYS A 219 8.84 19.57 -6.70
N ILE A 220 7.60 19.25 -6.37
CA ILE A 220 7.14 17.91 -6.03
C ILE A 220 5.99 17.59 -6.99
N SER A 221 5.97 16.39 -7.53
CA SER A 221 4.88 15.94 -8.40
C SER A 221 4.55 14.48 -8.14
N ILE A 222 3.28 14.18 -7.93
CA ILE A 222 2.77 12.81 -7.95
C ILE A 222 2.69 12.41 -9.43
N ARG A 223 3.42 11.37 -9.84
CA ARG A 223 3.54 11.01 -11.26
C ARG A 223 2.49 10.00 -11.68
N ARG A 224 2.31 8.95 -10.88
CA ARG A 224 1.39 7.84 -11.15
C ARG A 224 1.18 7.03 -9.87
N PHE A 225 0.09 6.30 -9.84
CA PHE A 225 -0.17 5.30 -8.80
C PHE A 225 -0.96 4.14 -9.38
N GLU A 226 -0.96 3.05 -8.64
CA GLU A 226 -1.84 1.90 -8.84
C GLU A 226 -2.49 1.55 -7.51
N ARG A 227 -3.77 1.16 -7.55
CA ARG A 227 -4.52 0.76 -6.36
C ARG A 227 -5.21 -0.57 -6.63
N PHE A 228 -4.88 -1.59 -5.85
CA PHE A 228 -5.56 -2.88 -5.90
C PHE A 228 -6.59 -2.99 -4.80
N ASN A 229 -7.71 -3.61 -5.14
CA ASN A 229 -8.68 -4.14 -4.19
C ASN A 229 -8.80 -5.66 -4.44
N LEU A 230 -8.53 -6.46 -3.42
CA LEU A 230 -8.47 -7.91 -3.52
C LEU A 230 -9.75 -8.49 -4.10
N GLY A 231 -9.62 -9.26 -5.19
CA GLY A 231 -10.72 -9.88 -5.90
C GLY A 231 -11.57 -8.91 -6.71
N GLU A 232 -11.07 -7.72 -7.00
CA GLU A 232 -11.69 -6.80 -7.96
C GLU A 232 -11.85 -7.50 -9.32
N GLY A 233 -13.05 -7.43 -9.90
CA GLY A 233 -13.39 -8.11 -11.14
C GLY A 233 -13.66 -9.62 -11.03
N LEU A 234 -13.53 -10.23 -9.85
CA LEU A 234 -13.87 -11.64 -9.64
C LEU A 234 -15.30 -11.81 -9.10
N GLU A 235 -16.11 -12.63 -9.78
CA GLU A 235 -17.42 -13.05 -9.26
C GLU A 235 -17.25 -14.02 -8.08
N LYS A 236 -17.49 -13.52 -6.85
CA LYS A 236 -17.55 -14.39 -5.68
C LYS A 236 -18.77 -15.31 -5.78
N LYS A 237 -18.55 -16.61 -5.95
CA LYS A 237 -19.61 -17.60 -5.73
C LYS A 237 -20.00 -17.57 -4.26
N ASN A 238 -21.17 -17.02 -3.96
CA ASN A 238 -21.73 -16.99 -2.62
C ASN A 238 -22.39 -18.35 -2.33
N GLU A 239 -21.56 -19.37 -2.08
CA GLU A 239 -22.05 -20.67 -1.65
C GLU A 239 -22.22 -20.64 -0.13
N ASN A 240 -23.44 -20.88 0.34
CA ASN A 240 -23.73 -21.00 1.76
C ASN A 240 -22.93 -22.19 2.30
N PHE A 241 -21.92 -21.91 3.14
CA PHE A 241 -20.99 -22.91 3.68
C PHE A 241 -21.72 -24.10 4.32
N ALA A 242 -22.92 -23.87 4.85
CA ALA A 242 -23.81 -24.91 5.37
C ALA A 242 -24.28 -25.90 4.29
N GLU A 243 -24.59 -25.42 3.08
CA GLU A 243 -24.99 -26.25 1.94
C GLU A 243 -23.80 -27.01 1.34
N GLU A 244 -22.60 -26.44 1.35
CA GLU A 244 -21.39 -27.14 0.90
C GLU A 244 -21.03 -28.29 1.86
N ILE A 245 -21.06 -28.02 3.18
CA ILE A 245 -20.88 -29.06 4.20
C ILE A 245 -21.97 -30.13 4.07
N ALA A 246 -23.23 -29.74 3.83
CA ALA A 246 -24.33 -30.67 3.61
C ALA A 246 -24.11 -31.53 2.35
N LYS A 247 -23.64 -30.94 1.23
CA LYS A 247 -23.33 -31.68 0.00
C LYS A 247 -22.18 -32.67 0.19
N GLN A 248 -21.11 -32.27 0.88
CA GLN A 248 -19.97 -33.17 1.13
C GLN A 248 -20.30 -34.29 2.13
N THR A 249 -21.23 -34.06 3.07
CA THR A 249 -21.69 -35.08 4.01
C THR A 249 -22.77 -35.98 3.41
N ALA A 250 -23.60 -35.48 2.49
CA ALA A 250 -24.63 -36.24 1.78
C ALA A 250 -24.06 -37.25 0.77
N VAL A 251 -22.93 -36.95 0.11
CA VAL A 251 -22.25 -37.91 -0.80
C VAL A 251 -21.70 -39.14 -0.05
N LYS A 252 -21.60 -39.08 1.29
CA LYS A 252 -21.24 -40.22 2.14
C LYS A 252 -22.43 -41.11 2.55
N ALA A 253 -23.66 -40.72 2.21
CA ALA A 253 -24.88 -41.36 2.67
C ALA A 253 -25.83 -41.65 1.49
N GLU A 254 -25.39 -42.47 0.54
CA GLU A 254 -26.34 -43.25 -0.28
C GLU A 254 -26.21 -44.74 0.05
N PRO A 255 -27.31 -45.51 0.13
CA PRO A 255 -27.28 -46.92 0.50
C PRO A 255 -26.68 -47.74 -0.64
N LYS A 256 -25.81 -48.70 -0.31
CA LYS A 256 -25.36 -49.74 -1.23
C LYS A 256 -26.57 -50.46 -1.84
N ALA A 257 -26.87 -50.19 -3.11
CA ALA A 257 -27.71 -51.07 -3.92
C ALA A 257 -26.87 -52.28 -4.34
N GLU A 258 -27.35 -53.47 -3.99
CA GLU A 258 -26.77 -54.76 -4.36
C GLU A 258 -26.67 -54.89 -5.88
N LYS A 259 -25.44 -55.04 -6.40
CA LYS A 259 -25.19 -55.67 -7.69
C LYS A 259 -24.18 -56.79 -7.49
N LYS A 260 -24.59 -57.96 -7.98
CA LYS A 260 -23.91 -59.26 -7.95
C LYS A 260 -22.43 -59.14 -8.32
N GLU A 261 -21.63 -59.85 -7.53
CA GLU A 261 -20.22 -60.13 -7.76
C GLU A 261 -20.02 -60.85 -9.11
N GLU A 262 -19.27 -60.22 -10.01
CA GLU A 262 -18.37 -60.94 -10.92
C GLU A 262 -16.95 -60.63 -10.48
N LYS A 263 -16.26 -61.65 -9.95
CA LYS A 263 -14.86 -61.61 -9.58
C LYS A 263 -14.01 -61.36 -10.82
N LYS A 264 -13.38 -60.19 -10.90
CA LYS A 264 -12.11 -60.01 -11.62
C LYS A 264 -11.03 -59.83 -10.55
N GLU A 265 -10.06 -60.73 -10.54
CA GLU A 265 -8.91 -60.68 -9.64
C GLU A 265 -8.15 -59.36 -9.81
N GLU A 266 -8.17 -58.53 -8.78
CA GLU A 266 -7.11 -57.56 -8.50
C GLU A 266 -6.22 -58.14 -7.40
N ALA A 267 -4.91 -58.03 -7.61
CA ALA A 267 -3.87 -58.50 -6.71
C ALA A 267 -4.02 -57.94 -5.28
N PRO A 268 -3.64 -58.69 -4.23
CA PRO A 268 -3.84 -58.29 -2.86
C PRO A 268 -3.00 -57.04 -2.53
N LYS A 269 -3.67 -55.95 -2.16
CA LYS A 269 -3.03 -54.86 -1.39
C LYS A 269 -2.76 -55.40 0.01
N GLU A 270 -1.48 -55.45 0.38
CA GLU A 270 -1.04 -55.76 1.72
C GLU A 270 -1.67 -54.79 2.72
N ASP A 271 -2.39 -55.34 3.70
CA ASP A 271 -2.97 -54.62 4.83
C ASP A 271 -1.82 -54.16 5.74
N LYS A 272 -1.29 -52.95 5.47
CA LYS A 272 -0.34 -52.32 6.39
C LYS A 272 -1.06 -52.02 7.71
N PRO A 273 -0.45 -52.34 8.88
CA PRO A 273 -1.07 -52.12 10.18
C PRO A 273 -1.42 -50.64 10.36
N LYS A 274 -2.63 -50.35 10.88
CA LYS A 274 -3.07 -48.99 11.23
C LYS A 274 -2.12 -48.41 12.28
N VAL A 275 -1.11 -47.67 11.84
CA VAL A 275 -0.23 -46.91 12.73
C VAL A 275 -1.07 -45.84 13.43
N ALA A 276 -0.98 -45.81 14.76
CA ALA A 276 -1.67 -44.82 15.58
C ALA A 276 -1.01 -43.45 15.40
N VAL A 277 -1.57 -42.62 14.52
CA VAL A 277 -1.08 -41.25 14.29
C VAL A 277 -1.41 -40.38 15.50
N SER A 278 -0.39 -39.84 16.15
CA SER A 278 -0.56 -38.94 17.31
C SER A 278 -1.04 -37.55 16.87
N ALA A 279 -1.89 -36.92 17.67
CA ALA A 279 -2.35 -35.55 17.41
C ALA A 279 -1.18 -34.54 17.36
N ALA A 280 -0.10 -34.81 18.12
CA ALA A 280 1.12 -34.03 18.10
C ALA A 280 1.82 -34.09 16.74
N ALA A 281 2.01 -35.29 16.17
CA ALA A 281 2.62 -35.46 14.85
C ALA A 281 1.79 -34.81 13.74
N VAL A 282 0.45 -34.86 13.82
CA VAL A 282 -0.40 -34.14 12.85
C VAL A 282 -0.23 -32.62 12.98
N LYS A 283 -0.16 -32.11 14.22
CA LYS A 283 0.05 -30.68 14.47
C LYS A 283 1.42 -30.20 13.98
N GLU A 284 2.45 -31.00 14.21
CA GLU A 284 3.81 -30.74 13.75
C GLU A 284 3.88 -30.76 12.21
N LEU A 285 3.39 -31.82 11.57
CA LEU A 285 3.35 -31.92 10.11
C LEU A 285 2.56 -30.77 9.48
N ARG A 286 1.43 -30.40 10.08
CA ARG A 286 0.64 -29.25 9.64
C ARG A 286 1.41 -27.93 9.77
N ALA A 287 2.17 -27.75 10.85
CA ALA A 287 2.96 -26.55 11.06
C ALA A 287 4.07 -26.39 10.01
N VAL A 288 4.73 -27.48 9.63
CA VAL A 288 5.82 -27.43 8.64
C VAL A 288 5.33 -27.46 7.19
N SER A 289 4.23 -28.17 6.90
CA SER A 289 3.74 -28.33 5.51
C SER A 289 2.63 -27.36 5.12
N GLY A 290 1.95 -26.74 6.09
CA GLY A 290 0.76 -25.91 5.84
C GLY A 290 -0.48 -26.69 5.35
N ALA A 291 -0.39 -28.01 5.17
CA ALA A 291 -1.46 -28.80 4.61
C ALA A 291 -2.68 -28.93 5.55
N GLY A 292 -3.85 -29.20 4.97
CA GLY A 292 -5.09 -29.42 5.73
C GLY A 292 -4.97 -30.58 6.73
N MET A 293 -5.70 -30.50 7.85
CA MET A 293 -5.62 -31.48 8.94
C MET A 293 -5.83 -32.94 8.48
N MET A 294 -6.78 -33.15 7.56
CA MET A 294 -7.08 -34.48 7.00
C MET A 294 -5.98 -34.98 6.06
N ASP A 295 -5.38 -34.09 5.27
CA ASP A 295 -4.25 -34.44 4.41
C ASP A 295 -3.02 -34.78 5.24
N CYS A 296 -2.73 -34.04 6.31
CA CYS A 296 -1.65 -34.35 7.26
C CYS A 296 -1.87 -35.71 7.93
N LYS A 297 -3.09 -35.98 8.41
CA LYS A 297 -3.42 -37.27 9.02
C LYS A 297 -3.25 -38.42 8.03
N LYS A 298 -3.71 -38.25 6.79
CA LYS A 298 -3.54 -39.26 5.74
C LYS A 298 -2.06 -39.45 5.39
N ALA A 299 -1.30 -38.38 5.23
CA ALA A 299 0.11 -38.45 4.93
C ALA A 299 0.90 -39.21 6.01
N LEU A 300 0.61 -38.95 7.29
CA LEU A 300 1.21 -39.68 8.40
C LEU A 300 0.80 -41.15 8.42
N GLN A 301 -0.43 -41.50 8.04
CA GLN A 301 -0.85 -42.90 7.94
C GLN A 301 -0.08 -43.65 6.84
N GLU A 302 0.06 -43.03 5.66
CA GLU A 302 0.76 -43.61 4.51
C GLU A 302 2.28 -43.72 4.74
N ASN A 303 2.83 -42.86 5.60
CA ASN A 303 4.26 -42.79 5.90
C ASN A 303 4.57 -43.24 7.35
N GLU A 304 3.72 -44.07 7.93
CA GLU A 304 3.98 -44.77 9.20
C GLU A 304 4.33 -43.83 10.38
N GLY A 305 3.77 -42.63 10.40
CA GLY A 305 3.96 -41.62 11.44
C GLY A 305 5.22 -40.75 11.28
N ASP A 306 6.04 -41.00 10.26
CA ASP A 306 7.26 -40.24 9.95
C ASP A 306 6.89 -38.88 9.36
N VAL A 307 7.18 -37.81 10.12
CA VAL A 307 6.80 -36.42 9.77
C VAL A 307 7.54 -35.94 8.52
N GLU A 308 8.83 -36.28 8.36
CA GLU A 308 9.62 -35.83 7.20
C GLU A 308 9.13 -36.50 5.92
N LYS A 309 8.98 -37.84 5.93
CA LYS A 309 8.45 -38.57 4.77
C LYS A 309 7.03 -38.17 4.44
N ALA A 310 6.19 -37.94 5.44
CA ALA A 310 4.84 -37.43 5.24
C ALA A 310 4.83 -36.02 4.63
N GLY A 311 5.78 -35.16 4.99
CA GLY A 311 5.99 -33.85 4.39
C GLY A 311 6.35 -33.94 2.91
N GLU A 312 7.32 -34.78 2.55
CA GLU A 312 7.67 -35.01 1.14
C GLU A 312 6.50 -35.58 0.33
N TRP A 313 5.75 -36.51 0.92
CA TRP A 313 4.57 -37.10 0.31
C TRP A 313 3.50 -36.05 0.02
N LEU A 314 3.23 -35.15 0.98
CA LEU A 314 2.31 -34.02 0.80
C LEU A 314 2.78 -33.09 -0.31
N ARG A 315 4.08 -32.80 -0.39
CA ARG A 315 4.65 -31.95 -1.45
C ARG A 315 4.43 -32.56 -2.84
N LYS A 316 4.80 -33.83 -3.01
CA LYS A 316 4.64 -34.56 -4.30
C LYS A 316 3.17 -34.66 -4.70
N LYS A 317 2.29 -35.03 -3.77
CA LYS A 317 0.85 -35.11 -4.00
C LYS A 317 0.24 -33.73 -4.31
N GLY A 318 0.69 -32.69 -3.61
CA GLY A 318 0.27 -31.31 -3.81
C GLY A 318 0.52 -30.85 -5.24
N ILE A 319 1.76 -31.02 -5.72
CA ILE A 319 2.16 -30.70 -7.11
C ILE A 319 1.27 -31.44 -8.11
N ALA A 320 1.09 -32.75 -7.96
CA ALA A 320 0.26 -33.55 -8.87
C ALA A 320 -1.24 -33.16 -8.87
N SER A 321 -1.69 -32.44 -7.85
CA SER A 321 -3.08 -31.97 -7.72
C SER A 321 -3.26 -30.49 -8.03
N ALA A 322 -2.19 -29.73 -8.19
CA ALA A 322 -2.22 -28.28 -8.37
C ALA A 322 -2.94 -27.89 -9.67
N ASP A 323 -2.60 -28.52 -10.78
CA ASP A 323 -3.22 -28.25 -12.09
C ASP A 323 -4.73 -28.47 -12.09
N LYS A 324 -5.21 -29.46 -11.32
CA LYS A 324 -6.65 -29.75 -11.17
C LYS A 324 -7.40 -28.68 -10.37
N LYS A 325 -6.68 -27.85 -9.62
CA LYS A 325 -7.24 -26.76 -8.83
C LYS A 325 -7.16 -25.40 -9.54
N ALA A 326 -6.36 -25.28 -10.61
CA ALA A 326 -6.15 -24.02 -11.32
C ALA A 326 -7.42 -23.41 -11.90
N SER A 327 -8.43 -24.23 -12.22
CA SER A 327 -9.72 -23.74 -12.75
C SER A 327 -10.72 -23.33 -11.67
N ARG A 328 -10.36 -23.39 -10.39
CA ARG A 328 -11.25 -23.01 -9.28
C ARG A 328 -11.20 -21.51 -9.08
N ILE A 329 -12.33 -20.95 -8.65
CA ILE A 329 -12.40 -19.53 -8.31
C ILE A 329 -11.62 -19.31 -7.01
N ALA A 330 -10.63 -18.43 -7.07
CA ALA A 330 -9.84 -17.98 -5.94
C ALA A 330 -10.12 -16.48 -5.73
N ALA A 331 -11.11 -16.16 -4.90
CA ALA A 331 -11.50 -14.77 -4.64
C ALA A 331 -11.05 -14.25 -3.27
N GLU A 332 -10.33 -15.07 -2.52
CA GLU A 332 -9.63 -14.70 -1.30
C GLU A 332 -8.12 -14.58 -1.62
N GLY A 333 -7.31 -14.08 -0.69
CA GLY A 333 -5.89 -13.87 -0.95
C GLY A 333 -5.31 -12.71 -0.17
N ALA A 334 -4.20 -12.17 -0.67
CA ALA A 334 -3.55 -11.01 -0.11
C ALA A 334 -2.89 -10.18 -1.20
N VAL A 335 -2.99 -8.87 -1.05
CA VAL A 335 -2.17 -7.89 -1.76
C VAL A 335 -0.87 -7.69 -0.97
N GLY A 336 0.25 -7.82 -1.67
CA GLY A 336 1.59 -7.56 -1.17
C GLY A 336 2.27 -6.43 -1.93
N SER A 337 3.29 -5.85 -1.32
CA SER A 337 4.16 -4.90 -2.00
C SER A 337 5.61 -5.15 -1.63
N TYR A 338 6.52 -4.74 -2.51
CA TYR A 338 7.95 -4.74 -2.28
C TYR A 338 8.56 -3.48 -2.87
N ILE A 339 9.28 -2.72 -2.05
CA ILE A 339 10.06 -1.56 -2.49
C ILE A 339 11.54 -1.95 -2.42
N HIS A 340 12.23 -1.96 -3.55
CA HIS A 340 13.65 -2.26 -3.61
C HIS A 340 14.48 -1.09 -3.06
N MET A 341 15.75 -1.37 -2.72
CA MET A 341 16.66 -0.38 -2.15
C MET A 341 16.71 0.91 -2.98
N GLY A 342 16.66 2.05 -2.29
CA GLY A 342 16.67 3.37 -2.93
C GLY A 342 15.31 3.84 -3.44
N ASN A 343 14.23 3.09 -3.21
CA ASN A 343 12.86 3.45 -3.57
C ASN A 343 12.66 3.69 -5.09
N SER A 344 13.53 3.15 -5.94
CA SER A 344 13.45 3.33 -7.39
C SER A 344 12.65 2.24 -8.10
N ILE A 345 12.50 1.08 -7.47
CA ILE A 345 11.71 -0.05 -7.98
C ILE A 345 10.68 -0.40 -6.92
N GLY A 346 9.41 -0.42 -7.32
CA GLY A 346 8.31 -0.85 -6.48
C GLY A 346 7.45 -1.87 -7.20
N VAL A 347 6.96 -2.85 -6.44
CA VAL A 347 6.08 -3.91 -6.90
C VAL A 347 4.83 -3.90 -6.03
N LEU A 348 3.68 -4.05 -6.67
CA LEU A 348 2.39 -4.33 -6.06
C LEU A 348 1.86 -5.61 -6.71
N VAL A 349 1.45 -6.59 -5.91
CA VAL A 349 0.99 -7.88 -6.42
C VAL A 349 -0.20 -8.37 -5.61
N GLU A 350 -1.22 -8.86 -6.29
CA GLU A 350 -2.30 -9.64 -5.70
C GLU A 350 -2.00 -11.12 -5.90
N VAL A 351 -2.03 -11.89 -4.81
CA VAL A 351 -1.96 -13.35 -4.88
C VAL A 351 -3.26 -13.91 -4.31
N ASN A 352 -3.98 -14.67 -5.13
CA ASN A 352 -5.25 -15.25 -4.74
C ASN A 352 -5.13 -16.69 -4.24
N CYS A 353 -6.09 -17.10 -3.42
CA CYS A 353 -6.30 -18.46 -2.98
C CYS A 353 -7.80 -18.75 -2.79
N GLU A 354 -8.16 -20.03 -2.65
CA GLU A 354 -9.56 -20.45 -2.50
C GLU A 354 -10.19 -19.96 -1.19
N THR A 355 -9.42 -19.82 -0.10
CA THR A 355 -9.98 -19.57 1.25
C THR A 355 -9.17 -18.56 2.05
N ASP A 356 -9.85 -17.71 2.81
CA ASP A 356 -9.24 -16.69 3.68
C ASP A 356 -8.33 -17.28 4.78
N PHE A 357 -8.61 -18.50 5.25
CA PHE A 357 -7.77 -19.22 6.22
C PHE A 357 -6.35 -19.44 5.70
N VAL A 358 -6.20 -19.70 4.39
CA VAL A 358 -4.89 -19.85 3.75
C VAL A 358 -4.22 -18.49 3.62
N ALA A 359 -4.95 -17.46 3.15
CA ALA A 359 -4.43 -16.11 2.98
C ALA A 359 -3.82 -15.51 4.26
N LYS A 360 -4.41 -15.82 5.42
CA LYS A 360 -3.95 -15.34 6.74
C LYS A 360 -2.71 -16.08 7.27
N GLY A 361 -2.36 -17.23 6.69
CA GLY A 361 -1.24 -18.06 7.13
C GLY A 361 0.12 -17.50 6.73
N ASP A 362 1.13 -17.71 7.57
CA ASP A 362 2.46 -17.11 7.36
C ASP A 362 3.19 -17.67 6.14
N LEU A 363 2.93 -18.94 5.76
CA LEU A 363 3.43 -19.52 4.52
C LEU A 363 2.89 -18.78 3.28
N PHE A 364 1.60 -18.41 3.28
CA PHE A 364 1.01 -17.68 2.16
C PHE A 364 1.54 -16.26 2.07
N LYS A 365 1.69 -15.57 3.20
CA LYS A 365 2.34 -14.25 3.26
C LYS A 365 3.79 -14.30 2.77
N GLY A 366 4.51 -15.38 3.09
CA GLY A 366 5.85 -15.64 2.56
C GLY A 366 5.85 -15.72 1.04
N ILE A 367 4.95 -16.51 0.45
CA ILE A 367 4.80 -16.61 -1.02
C ILE A 367 4.51 -15.23 -1.64
N VAL A 368 3.59 -14.46 -1.06
CA VAL A 368 3.27 -13.11 -1.55
C VAL A 368 4.52 -12.22 -1.58
N ALA A 369 5.32 -12.24 -0.52
CA ALA A 369 6.56 -11.47 -0.43
C ALA A 369 7.63 -11.95 -1.42
N ASP A 370 7.81 -13.28 -1.53
CA ASP A 370 8.79 -13.89 -2.44
C ASP A 370 8.45 -13.59 -3.90
N VAL A 371 7.16 -13.66 -4.28
CA VAL A 371 6.69 -13.30 -5.62
C VAL A 371 6.96 -11.83 -5.91
N ALA A 372 6.64 -10.92 -4.98
CA ALA A 372 6.90 -9.49 -5.15
C ALA A 372 8.40 -9.20 -5.37
N MET A 373 9.27 -9.88 -4.61
CA MET A 373 10.72 -9.78 -4.76
C MET A 373 11.21 -10.35 -6.09
N GLN A 374 10.65 -11.49 -6.53
CA GLN A 374 11.00 -12.13 -7.80
C GLN A 374 10.63 -11.25 -9.00
N ILE A 375 9.48 -10.56 -8.95
CA ILE A 375 9.08 -9.58 -9.97
C ILE A 375 10.10 -8.43 -10.00
N ALA A 376 10.47 -7.87 -8.84
CA ALA A 376 11.46 -6.81 -8.77
C ALA A 376 12.84 -7.22 -9.33
N ALA A 377 13.20 -8.50 -9.19
CA ALA A 377 14.44 -9.06 -9.73
C ALA A 377 14.39 -9.34 -11.25
N ASN A 378 13.21 -9.30 -11.88
CA ASN A 378 13.03 -9.56 -13.31
C ASN A 378 12.36 -8.37 -14.01
N PRO A 379 13.14 -7.36 -14.44
CA PRO A 379 12.61 -6.14 -15.04
C PRO A 379 11.90 -6.35 -16.39
N THR A 380 11.97 -7.55 -16.97
CA THR A 380 11.31 -7.91 -18.24
C THR A 380 9.92 -8.51 -18.05
N VAL A 381 9.48 -8.71 -16.81
CA VAL A 381 8.14 -9.27 -16.53
C VAL A 381 7.11 -8.17 -16.68
N GLU A 382 6.20 -8.33 -17.64
CA GLU A 382 5.11 -7.38 -17.92
C GLU A 382 3.72 -7.96 -17.65
N VAL A 383 3.60 -9.30 -17.62
CA VAL A 383 2.32 -10.01 -17.47
C VAL A 383 2.47 -11.20 -16.51
N VAL A 384 1.35 -11.64 -15.92
CA VAL A 384 1.30 -12.76 -14.97
C VAL A 384 1.46 -14.11 -15.69
N SER A 385 0.81 -14.27 -16.84
CA SER A 385 0.88 -15.49 -17.65
C SER A 385 0.95 -15.17 -19.15
N THR A 386 1.37 -16.16 -19.94
CA THR A 386 1.39 -16.01 -21.41
C THR A 386 -0.01 -15.80 -22.01
N ALA A 387 -1.07 -16.19 -21.30
CA ALA A 387 -2.44 -15.97 -21.73
C ALA A 387 -2.87 -14.50 -21.58
N ASP A 388 -2.18 -13.73 -20.74
CA ASP A 388 -2.45 -12.31 -20.49
C ASP A 388 -1.72 -11.40 -21.49
N ILE A 389 -0.89 -11.96 -22.38
CA ILE A 389 -0.21 -11.18 -23.42
C ILE A 389 -1.27 -10.71 -24.44
N PRO A 390 -1.41 -9.39 -24.67
CA PRO A 390 -2.36 -8.88 -25.64
C PRO A 390 -2.10 -9.46 -27.04
N ALA A 391 -3.18 -9.85 -27.74
CA ALA A 391 -3.06 -10.43 -29.08
C ALA A 391 -2.30 -9.52 -30.06
N GLU A 392 -2.47 -8.21 -29.93
CA GLU A 392 -1.75 -7.22 -30.75
C GLU A 392 -0.22 -7.29 -30.56
N VAL A 393 0.25 -7.56 -29.34
CA VAL A 393 1.68 -7.74 -29.06
C VAL A 393 2.18 -9.03 -29.72
N VAL A 394 1.42 -10.11 -29.60
CA VAL A 394 1.76 -11.39 -30.23
C VAL A 394 1.84 -11.25 -31.75
N GLU A 395 0.87 -10.59 -32.39
CA GLU A 395 0.85 -10.38 -33.83
C GLU A 395 1.98 -9.45 -34.30
N LYS A 396 2.30 -8.41 -33.52
CA LYS A 396 3.42 -7.52 -33.81
C LYS A 396 4.76 -8.26 -33.73
N GLU A 397 4.99 -9.05 -32.68
CA GLU A 397 6.21 -9.85 -32.54
C GLU A 397 6.31 -10.92 -33.62
N LYS A 398 5.20 -11.59 -33.98
CA LYS A 398 5.15 -12.51 -35.13
C LYS A 398 5.55 -11.81 -36.43
N ALA A 399 5.05 -10.61 -36.68
CA ALA A 399 5.40 -9.85 -37.89
C ALA A 399 6.89 -9.48 -37.92
N ILE A 400 7.47 -9.12 -36.77
CA ILE A 400 8.91 -8.84 -36.64
C ILE A 400 9.73 -10.11 -36.92
N GLU A 401 9.37 -11.25 -36.33
CA GLU A 401 10.04 -12.53 -36.55
C GLU A 401 9.95 -12.98 -38.02
N MET A 402 8.77 -12.89 -38.65
CA MET A 402 8.60 -13.17 -40.09
C MET A 402 9.41 -12.24 -40.99
N GLY A 403 9.81 -11.07 -40.47
CA GLY A 403 10.66 -10.10 -41.16
C GLY A 403 12.15 -10.46 -41.17
N LYS A 404 12.61 -11.44 -40.38
CA LYS A 404 14.03 -11.80 -40.30
C LYS A 404 14.50 -12.57 -41.55
N GLU A 405 15.68 -12.23 -42.04
CA GLU A 405 16.25 -12.78 -43.28
C GLU A 405 16.39 -14.31 -43.26
N ASP A 406 16.68 -14.90 -42.10
CA ASP A 406 16.83 -16.33 -41.92
C ASP A 406 15.50 -17.09 -42.09
N LEU A 407 14.37 -16.51 -41.66
CA LEU A 407 13.02 -17.02 -41.92
C LEU A 407 12.57 -16.71 -43.35
N GLN A 408 12.88 -15.53 -43.88
CA GLN A 408 12.60 -15.18 -45.27
C GLN A 408 13.39 -15.99 -46.30
N SER A 409 14.42 -16.72 -45.89
CA SER A 409 15.14 -17.67 -46.75
C SER A 409 14.51 -19.08 -46.77
N LYS A 410 13.59 -19.38 -45.85
CA LYS A 410 12.98 -20.70 -45.70
C LYS A 410 11.76 -20.89 -46.63
N PRO A 411 11.41 -22.14 -46.99
CA PRO A 411 10.18 -22.46 -47.72
C PRO A 411 8.90 -22.05 -46.95
N GLU A 412 7.81 -21.75 -47.65
CA GLU A 412 6.52 -21.29 -47.06
C GLU A 412 5.91 -22.25 -46.03
N ASN A 413 6.20 -23.55 -46.10
CA ASN A 413 5.71 -24.53 -45.13
C ASN A 413 6.54 -24.58 -43.83
N ILE A 414 7.65 -23.83 -43.78
CA ILE A 414 8.56 -23.72 -42.62
C ILE A 414 8.53 -22.31 -42.01
N ARG A 415 8.16 -21.29 -42.80
CA ARG A 415 7.76 -19.97 -42.27
C ARG A 415 6.42 -20.07 -41.57
#